data_AF-Q32DN3-F1
#
_entry.id   AF-Q32DN3-F1
#
_cell.length_a   1.000
_cell.length_b   1.000
_cell.length_c   1.000
_cell.angle_alpha   90.00
_cell.angle_beta   90.00
_cell.angle_gamma   90.00
#
_symmetry.space_group_name_H-M   'P 1'
#
loop_
_entity.id
_entity.type
_entity.pdbx_description
1 polymer ?
#
loop_
_entity_poly.entity_id
_entity_poly.type
_entity_poly.pdbx_seq_one_letter_code
_entity_poly.pdbx_strand_id
1 'polypeptide(L)'
;MAFRMMRYSIAAMQKHLDAGYKELPLVIPMLFYHGCRSPYPYSLCWLDEFAEPAIARKIYSSAFPLVDITVVPDDEIMQHRKMALLELIQKHIRQRDLLGLVDQIVSLLVTGNTNDRQLKALFNYVLQTGDARRFRAFIGEITERAPQEKEKLMTIADRLREEGAMQGKHEEALRIAQEMLEKGFDHEVILTLTRLSPDDLIAQSH
;
A
#
# COMPACT_ATOMS: atom_id res chain seq x y z
N MET A 1 -11.19 8.49 25.50
CA MET A 1 -11.02 9.96 25.27
C MET A 1 -9.57 10.28 24.99
N ALA A 2 -8.65 9.62 25.70
CA ALA A 2 -7.23 9.76 25.49
C ALA A 2 -6.82 9.51 24.02
N PHE A 3 -7.35 8.48 23.37
CA PHE A 3 -7.06 8.25 21.94
C PHE A 3 -7.51 9.41 21.02
N ARG A 4 -8.63 10.06 21.34
CA ARG A 4 -9.12 11.23 20.60
C ARG A 4 -8.18 12.43 20.75
N MET A 5 -7.63 12.65 21.95
CA MET A 5 -6.63 13.70 22.17
C MET A 5 -5.34 13.43 21.40
N MET A 6 -4.91 12.17 21.33
CA MET A 6 -3.75 11.78 20.52
C MET A 6 -3.99 12.07 19.04
N ARG A 7 -5.16 11.70 18.50
CA ARG A 7 -5.54 12.00 17.10
C ARG A 7 -5.47 13.49 16.78
N TYR A 8 -5.99 14.35 17.68
CA TYR A 8 -5.93 15.80 17.46
C TYR A 8 -4.51 16.35 17.57
N SER A 9 -3.69 15.79 18.46
CA SER A 9 -2.28 16.18 18.59
C SER A 9 -1.50 15.85 17.31
N ILE A 10 -1.69 14.66 16.75
CA ILE A 10 -1.09 14.24 15.47
C ILE A 10 -1.62 15.11 14.31
N ALA A 11 -2.91 15.43 14.28
CA ALA A 11 -3.46 16.28 13.23
C ALA A 11 -2.87 17.70 13.26
N ALA A 12 -2.68 18.26 14.46
CA ALA A 12 -2.02 19.57 14.62
C ALA A 12 -0.54 19.53 14.20
N MET A 13 0.16 18.45 14.54
CA MET A 13 1.53 18.17 14.09
C MET A 13 1.62 18.07 12.55
N GLN A 14 0.72 17.31 11.92
CA GLN A 14 0.68 17.16 10.47
C GLN A 14 0.42 18.50 9.78
N LYS A 15 -0.57 19.28 10.25
CA LYS A 15 -0.86 20.61 9.72
C LYS A 15 0.34 21.56 9.79
N HIS A 16 1.19 21.42 10.80
CA HIS A 16 2.43 22.18 10.91
C HIS A 16 3.44 21.76 9.82
N LEU A 17 3.63 20.46 9.58
CA LEU A 17 4.49 19.99 8.48
C LEU A 17 3.96 20.43 7.10
N ASP A 18 2.65 20.36 6.89
CA ASP A 18 2.00 20.77 5.63
C ASP A 18 2.20 22.26 5.33
N ALA A 19 2.43 23.09 6.36
CA ALA A 19 2.75 24.51 6.20
C ALA A 19 4.24 24.77 5.82
N GLY A 20 5.03 23.73 5.57
CA GLY A 20 6.42 23.81 5.09
C GLY A 20 7.49 23.76 6.19
N TYR A 21 7.09 23.54 7.44
CA TYR A 21 8.04 23.37 8.55
C TYR A 21 8.64 21.97 8.54
N LYS A 22 9.90 21.85 8.99
CA LYS A 22 10.68 20.60 8.91
C LYS A 22 10.64 19.74 10.18
N GLU A 23 10.30 20.35 11.31
CA GLU A 23 10.31 19.71 12.62
C GLU A 23 8.90 19.69 13.21
N LEU A 24 8.63 18.70 14.07
CA LEU A 24 7.35 18.60 14.75
C LEU A 24 7.23 19.63 15.87
N PRO A 25 6.07 20.30 16.00
CA PRO A 25 5.82 21.17 17.15
C PRO A 25 5.48 20.32 18.38
N LEU A 26 5.82 20.80 19.57
CA LEU A 26 5.33 20.21 20.81
C LEU A 26 3.85 20.56 20.99
N VAL A 27 2.98 19.54 20.97
CA VAL A 27 1.55 19.68 21.23
C VAL A 27 1.21 19.12 22.60
N ILE A 28 0.64 19.95 23.47
CA ILE A 28 0.24 19.56 24.83
C ILE A 28 -1.28 19.31 24.84
N PRO A 29 -1.75 18.05 24.82
CA PRO A 29 -3.17 17.75 24.95
C PRO A 29 -3.64 18.01 26.39
N MET A 30 -4.64 18.88 26.55
CA MET A 30 -5.28 19.16 27.85
C MET A 30 -6.79 18.89 27.77
N LEU A 31 -7.32 18.09 28.71
CA LEU A 31 -8.74 17.83 28.84
C LEU A 31 -9.35 18.69 29.96
N PHE A 32 -10.16 19.67 29.57
CA PHE A 32 -11.02 20.40 30.50
C PHE A 32 -12.32 19.60 30.69
N TYR A 33 -12.47 18.97 31.86
CA TYR A 33 -13.62 18.13 32.18
C TYR A 33 -14.52 18.78 33.25
N HIS A 34 -15.82 18.86 32.98
CA HIS A 34 -16.85 19.28 33.93
C HIS A 34 -18.08 18.35 33.79
N GLY A 35 -18.23 17.39 34.69
CA GLY A 35 -19.33 16.43 34.66
C GLY A 35 -19.71 15.93 36.06
N CYS A 36 -20.88 15.28 36.17
CA CYS A 36 -21.46 14.87 37.45
C CYS A 36 -20.65 13.78 38.19
N ARG A 37 -19.86 12.97 37.47
CA ARG A 37 -19.00 11.92 38.05
C ARG A 37 -17.60 12.49 38.27
N SER A 38 -17.17 12.58 39.54
CA SER A 38 -15.89 13.18 39.94
C SER A 38 -15.12 12.29 40.92
N PRO A 39 -13.78 12.17 40.81
CA PRO A 39 -12.94 12.74 39.73
C PRO A 39 -13.22 12.06 38.37
N TYR A 40 -12.63 12.61 37.30
CA TYR A 40 -12.74 12.03 35.95
C TYR A 40 -12.41 10.52 36.01
N PRO A 41 -13.33 9.62 35.64
CA PRO A 41 -13.23 8.21 36.00
C PRO A 41 -12.48 7.35 34.98
N TYR A 42 -11.99 7.92 33.88
CA TYR A 42 -11.35 7.18 32.79
C TYR A 42 -9.85 7.50 32.70
N SER A 43 -9.05 6.59 32.14
CA SER A 43 -7.63 6.85 31.92
C SER A 43 -7.41 7.98 30.90
N LEU A 44 -6.44 8.85 31.19
CA LEU A 44 -5.92 9.87 30.27
C LEU A 44 -4.72 9.36 29.45
N CYS A 45 -4.23 8.15 29.71
CA CYS A 45 -3.18 7.53 28.93
C CYS A 45 -3.80 6.69 27.80
N TRP A 46 -3.60 7.10 26.55
CA TRP A 46 -4.21 6.43 25.39
C TRP A 46 -3.75 4.97 25.22
N LEU A 47 -2.58 4.63 25.75
CA LEU A 47 -2.04 3.27 25.74
C LEU A 47 -2.83 2.29 26.63
N ASP A 48 -3.64 2.78 27.57
CA ASP A 48 -4.52 1.94 28.39
C ASP A 48 -5.79 1.51 27.64
N GLU A 49 -6.05 2.08 26.45
CA GLU A 49 -7.20 1.69 25.61
C GLU A 49 -6.94 0.38 24.82
N PHE A 50 -5.72 -0.18 24.84
CA PHE A 50 -5.41 -1.48 24.24
C PHE A 50 -5.80 -2.65 25.15
N ALA A 51 -6.11 -3.81 24.56
CA ALA A 51 -6.33 -5.06 25.30
C ALA A 51 -5.10 -5.47 26.14
N GLU A 52 -3.88 -5.15 25.66
CA GLU A 52 -2.61 -5.42 26.35
C GLU A 52 -1.75 -4.14 26.47
N PRO A 53 -2.02 -3.26 27.47
CA PRO A 53 -1.34 -1.97 27.60
C PRO A 53 0.19 -2.07 27.76
N ALA A 54 0.70 -3.14 28.37
CA ALA A 54 2.13 -3.36 28.56
C ALA A 54 2.87 -3.54 27.22
N ILE A 55 2.26 -4.24 26.25
CA ILE A 55 2.82 -4.40 24.90
C ILE A 55 2.73 -3.08 24.15
N ALA A 56 1.59 -2.39 24.22
CA ALA A 56 1.40 -1.09 23.57
C ALA A 56 2.46 -0.06 24.02
N ARG A 57 2.75 0.00 25.33
CA ARG A 57 3.80 0.89 25.86
C ARG A 57 5.18 0.59 25.26
N LYS A 58 5.56 -0.69 25.16
CA LYS A 58 6.84 -1.08 24.53
C LYS A 58 6.93 -0.61 23.08
N ILE A 59 5.86 -0.76 22.31
CA ILE A 59 5.82 -0.41 20.89
C ILE A 59 5.82 1.11 20.66
N TYR A 60 4.99 1.85 21.41
CA TYR A 60 4.71 3.27 21.10
C TYR A 60 5.51 4.27 21.95
N SER A 61 6.22 3.83 22.98
CA SER A 61 7.05 4.71 23.83
C SER A 61 8.55 4.54 23.59
N SER A 62 8.94 3.78 22.56
CA SER A 62 10.33 3.55 22.18
C SER A 62 10.48 3.67 20.66
N ALA A 63 11.70 3.52 20.15
CA ALA A 63 11.93 3.48 18.70
C ALA A 63 11.13 2.34 18.06
N PHE A 64 10.50 2.61 16.91
CA PHE A 64 9.78 1.57 16.18
C PHE A 64 10.72 0.46 15.73
N PRO A 65 10.28 -0.81 15.76
CA PRO A 65 11.07 -1.91 15.24
C PRO A 65 11.31 -1.71 13.74
N LEU A 66 12.58 -1.75 13.31
CA LEU A 66 12.99 -1.71 11.91
C LEU A 66 13.34 -3.14 11.46
N VAL A 67 12.67 -3.62 10.42
CA VAL A 67 13.04 -4.85 9.71
C VAL A 67 13.72 -4.44 8.41
N ASP A 68 15.05 -4.40 8.41
CA ASP A 68 15.84 -4.08 7.21
C ASP A 68 16.12 -5.34 6.38
N ILE A 69 15.18 -5.69 5.50
CA ILE A 69 15.32 -6.85 4.58
C ILE A 69 16.53 -6.74 3.64
N THR A 70 17.13 -5.55 3.48
CA THR A 70 18.28 -5.36 2.59
C THR A 70 19.49 -6.15 3.07
N VAL A 71 19.64 -6.29 4.39
CA VAL A 71 20.79 -6.97 5.03
C VAL A 71 20.50 -8.41 5.45
N VAL A 72 19.23 -8.83 5.43
CA VAL A 72 18.83 -10.21 5.78
C VAL A 72 19.26 -11.17 4.66
N PRO A 73 20.05 -12.24 4.92
CA PRO A 73 20.45 -13.21 3.90
C PRO A 73 19.27 -13.93 3.24
N ASP A 74 19.40 -14.30 1.97
CA ASP A 74 18.30 -14.97 1.23
C ASP A 74 17.92 -16.31 1.87
N ASP A 75 18.91 -17.07 2.35
CA ASP A 75 18.67 -18.35 3.04
C ASP A 75 17.84 -18.19 4.32
N GLU A 76 17.93 -17.03 4.98
CA GLU A 76 17.10 -16.69 6.15
C GLU A 76 15.69 -16.27 5.70
N ILE A 77 15.58 -15.41 4.68
CA ILE A 77 14.30 -15.00 4.07
C ILE A 77 13.48 -16.22 3.65
N MET A 78 14.13 -17.23 3.05
CA MET A 78 13.48 -18.47 2.61
C MET A 78 12.78 -19.23 3.75
N GLN A 79 13.11 -18.97 5.02
CA GLN A 79 12.49 -19.59 6.19
C GLN A 79 11.24 -18.83 6.69
N HIS A 80 10.97 -17.63 6.19
CA HIS A 80 9.89 -16.75 6.68
C HIS A 80 8.48 -17.13 6.19
N ARG A 81 8.33 -18.31 5.56
CA ARG A 81 7.04 -18.92 5.14
C ARG A 81 6.18 -17.97 4.30
N LYS A 82 5.15 -17.36 4.90
CA LYS A 82 4.17 -16.49 4.22
C LYS A 82 4.74 -15.13 3.81
N MET A 83 5.80 -14.68 4.47
CA MET A 83 6.43 -13.38 4.19
C MET A 83 7.61 -13.51 3.21
N ALA A 84 8.22 -14.69 3.13
CA ALA A 84 9.43 -14.95 2.34
C ALA A 84 9.32 -14.44 0.90
N LEU A 85 8.18 -14.70 0.23
CA LEU A 85 8.01 -14.33 -1.17
C LEU A 85 7.97 -12.81 -1.37
N LEU A 86 7.29 -12.09 -0.46
CA LEU A 86 7.22 -10.62 -0.51
C LEU A 86 8.58 -10.00 -0.20
N GLU A 87 9.26 -10.49 0.83
CA GLU A 87 10.57 -10.00 1.26
C GLU A 87 11.63 -10.22 0.18
N LEU A 88 11.68 -11.41 -0.41
CA LEU A 88 12.62 -11.74 -1.49
C LEU A 88 12.40 -10.82 -2.69
N ILE A 89 11.15 -10.64 -3.12
CA ILE A 89 10.87 -9.73 -4.23
C ILE A 89 11.19 -8.28 -3.87
N GLN A 90 10.83 -7.79 -2.68
CA GLN A 90 11.14 -6.43 -2.26
C GLN A 90 12.65 -6.16 -2.16
N LYS A 91 13.42 -7.10 -1.61
CA LYS A 91 14.88 -6.99 -1.51
C LYS A 91 15.52 -6.85 -2.88
N HIS A 92 15.06 -7.64 -3.84
CA HIS A 92 15.68 -7.74 -5.16
C HIS A 92 14.96 -6.94 -6.26
N ILE A 93 13.87 -6.22 -5.97
CA ILE A 93 13.06 -5.52 -7.00
C ILE A 93 13.87 -4.51 -7.81
N ARG A 94 14.89 -3.90 -7.19
CA ARG A 94 15.79 -2.92 -7.81
C ARG A 94 16.89 -3.57 -8.68
N GLN A 95 17.10 -4.88 -8.57
CA GLN A 95 18.03 -5.59 -9.44
C GLN A 95 17.47 -5.64 -10.86
N ARG A 96 18.35 -5.59 -11.87
CA ARG A 96 17.94 -5.62 -13.29
C ARG A 96 17.44 -6.99 -13.73
N ASP A 97 17.81 -8.03 -13.02
CA ASP A 97 17.43 -9.40 -13.34
C ASP A 97 16.61 -10.01 -12.19
N LEU A 98 15.30 -10.14 -12.40
CA LEU A 98 14.43 -10.88 -11.48
C LEU A 98 14.43 -12.38 -11.81
N LEU A 99 14.96 -12.78 -12.97
CA LEU A 99 14.99 -14.17 -13.41
C LEU A 99 15.90 -15.01 -12.51
N GLY A 100 16.96 -14.39 -11.95
CA GLY A 100 17.82 -15.02 -10.95
C GLY A 100 17.10 -15.50 -9.67
N LEU A 101 15.89 -15.00 -9.40
CA LEU A 101 15.09 -15.41 -8.23
C LEU A 101 14.04 -16.48 -8.56
N VAL A 102 13.90 -16.88 -9.83
CA VAL A 102 12.79 -17.76 -10.26
C VAL A 102 12.80 -19.07 -9.48
N ASP A 103 13.96 -19.68 -9.23
CA ASP A 103 14.05 -20.93 -8.49
C ASP A 103 13.60 -20.78 -7.02
N GLN A 104 13.99 -19.69 -6.36
CA GLN A 104 13.56 -19.40 -5.00
C GLN A 104 12.06 -19.10 -4.95
N ILE A 105 11.53 -18.34 -5.91
CA ILE A 105 10.10 -18.04 -6.02
C ILE A 105 9.29 -19.31 -6.26
N VAL A 106 9.71 -20.17 -7.18
CA VAL A 106 9.06 -21.44 -7.47
C VAL A 106 9.07 -22.33 -6.23
N SER A 107 10.21 -22.41 -5.53
CA SER A 107 10.32 -23.12 -4.26
C SER A 107 9.28 -22.62 -3.25
N LEU A 108 9.17 -21.30 -3.07
CA LEU A 108 8.20 -20.68 -2.16
C LEU A 108 6.74 -20.89 -2.59
N LEU A 109 6.45 -20.85 -3.89
CA LEU A 109 5.11 -21.11 -4.42
C LEU A 109 4.67 -22.55 -4.15
N VAL A 110 5.56 -23.52 -4.37
CA VAL A 110 5.30 -24.96 -4.12
C VAL A 110 4.98 -25.24 -2.66
N THR A 111 5.52 -24.46 -1.71
CA THR A 111 5.18 -24.64 -0.28
C THR A 111 3.72 -24.34 0.06
N GLY A 112 2.96 -23.71 -0.83
CA GLY A 112 1.54 -23.38 -0.61
C GLY A 112 1.30 -22.29 0.46
N ASN A 113 2.35 -21.61 0.91
CA ASN A 113 2.24 -20.58 1.95
C ASN A 113 1.61 -19.26 1.46
N THR A 114 1.58 -19.03 0.15
CA THR A 114 1.08 -17.79 -0.47
C THR A 114 -0.32 -17.98 -1.04
N ASN A 115 -1.29 -17.18 -0.58
CA ASN A 115 -2.64 -17.20 -1.14
C ASN A 115 -2.79 -16.31 -2.39
N ASP A 116 -3.89 -16.47 -3.13
CA ASP A 116 -4.14 -15.79 -4.40
C ASP A 116 -4.16 -14.26 -4.27
N ARG A 117 -4.65 -13.73 -3.14
CA ARG A 117 -4.67 -12.28 -2.89
C ARG A 117 -3.26 -11.74 -2.71
N GLN A 118 -2.40 -12.46 -1.98
CA GLN A 118 -0.99 -12.10 -1.79
C GLN A 118 -0.25 -12.19 -3.12
N LEU A 119 -0.47 -13.26 -3.89
CA LEU A 119 0.17 -13.46 -5.19
C LEU A 119 -0.23 -12.37 -6.20
N LYS A 120 -1.51 -11.98 -6.23
CA LYS A 120 -1.98 -10.84 -7.04
C LYS A 120 -1.31 -9.53 -6.61
N ALA A 121 -1.28 -9.22 -5.32
CA ALA A 121 -0.66 -7.99 -4.81
C ALA A 121 0.83 -7.92 -5.14
N LEU A 122 1.52 -9.05 -5.03
CA LEU A 122 2.93 -9.19 -5.34
C LEU A 122 3.22 -8.99 -6.84
N PHE A 123 2.45 -9.63 -7.71
CA PHE A 123 2.62 -9.45 -9.16
C PHE A 123 2.24 -8.06 -9.61
N ASN A 124 1.22 -7.44 -9.00
CA ASN A 124 0.93 -6.04 -9.21
C ASN A 124 2.13 -5.16 -8.82
N TYR A 125 2.78 -5.45 -7.70
CA TYR A 125 3.98 -4.73 -7.27
C TYR A 125 5.15 -4.90 -8.25
N VAL A 126 5.40 -6.11 -8.75
CA VAL A 126 6.42 -6.36 -9.79
C VAL A 126 6.10 -5.62 -11.09
N LEU A 127 4.83 -5.64 -11.51
CA LEU A 127 4.37 -4.95 -12.73
C LEU A 127 4.47 -3.43 -12.61
N GLN A 128 4.18 -2.84 -11.44
CA GLN A 128 4.30 -1.39 -11.21
C GLN A 128 5.76 -0.91 -11.19
N THR A 129 6.71 -1.78 -10.82
CA THR A 129 8.12 -1.41 -10.70
C THR A 129 8.93 -1.66 -11.98
N GLY A 130 8.47 -2.57 -12.84
CA GLY A 130 9.13 -2.95 -14.09
C GLY A 130 8.30 -2.67 -15.34
N ASP A 131 8.87 -2.93 -16.52
CA ASP A 131 8.08 -2.87 -17.76
C ASP A 131 7.27 -4.16 -17.99
N ALA A 132 6.22 -4.05 -18.81
CA ALA A 132 5.33 -5.16 -19.11
C ALA A 132 6.03 -6.33 -19.84
N ARG A 133 7.14 -6.10 -20.56
CA ARG A 133 7.89 -7.18 -21.24
C ARG A 133 8.66 -8.01 -20.23
N ARG A 134 9.35 -7.37 -19.28
CA ARG A 134 10.09 -8.00 -18.20
C ARG A 134 9.16 -8.77 -17.27
N PHE A 135 8.00 -8.20 -16.93
CA PHE A 135 6.97 -8.91 -16.18
C PHE A 135 6.51 -10.18 -16.89
N ARG A 136 6.26 -10.13 -18.21
CA ARG A 136 5.86 -11.32 -18.98
C ARG A 136 6.94 -12.40 -19.01
N ALA A 137 8.20 -12.02 -19.22
CA ALA A 137 9.32 -12.97 -19.20
C ALA A 137 9.42 -13.66 -17.83
N PHE A 138 9.33 -12.88 -16.75
CA PHE A 138 9.36 -13.38 -15.39
C PHE A 138 8.21 -14.35 -15.07
N ILE A 139 6.97 -13.99 -15.42
CA ILE A 139 5.81 -14.88 -15.24
C ILE A 139 5.94 -16.14 -16.10
N GLY A 140 6.46 -16.01 -17.32
CA GLY A 140 6.73 -17.15 -18.21
C GLY A 140 7.67 -18.16 -17.58
N GLU A 141 8.82 -17.70 -17.08
CA GLU A 141 9.82 -18.55 -16.41
C GLU A 141 9.27 -19.26 -15.17
N ILE A 142 8.51 -18.55 -14.32
CA ILE A 142 7.85 -19.17 -13.15
C ILE A 142 6.86 -20.25 -13.62
N THR A 143 6.10 -19.97 -14.66
CA THR A 143 5.09 -20.89 -15.21
C THR A 143 5.70 -22.14 -15.83
N GLU A 144 6.86 -22.02 -16.48
CA GLU A 144 7.59 -23.16 -17.04
C GLU A 144 8.15 -24.09 -15.95
N ARG A 145 8.63 -23.52 -14.84
CA ARG A 145 9.21 -24.29 -13.72
C ARG A 145 8.18 -24.77 -12.70
N ALA A 146 7.00 -24.14 -12.63
CA ALA A 146 5.88 -24.55 -11.80
C ALA A 146 4.59 -24.77 -12.63
N PRO A 147 4.52 -25.83 -13.48
CA PRO A 147 3.36 -26.08 -14.32
C PRO A 147 2.04 -26.24 -13.55
N GLN A 148 2.09 -26.73 -12.31
CA GLN A 148 0.93 -26.85 -11.43
C GLN A 148 0.32 -25.51 -11.02
N GLU A 149 1.11 -24.43 -11.00
CA GLU A 149 0.63 -23.08 -10.71
C GLU A 149 0.22 -22.33 -11.99
N LYS A 150 0.43 -22.92 -13.18
CA LYS A 150 0.24 -22.24 -14.48
C LYS A 150 -1.12 -21.58 -14.63
N GLU A 151 -2.20 -22.31 -14.43
CA GLU A 151 -3.56 -21.77 -14.60
C GLU A 151 -3.82 -20.58 -13.67
N LYS A 152 -3.37 -20.69 -12.41
CA LYS A 152 -3.47 -19.64 -11.40
C LYS A 152 -2.63 -18.42 -11.75
N LEU A 153 -1.38 -18.61 -12.16
CA LEU A 153 -0.46 -17.55 -12.55
C LEU A 153 -0.96 -16.80 -13.79
N MET A 154 -1.44 -17.54 -14.81
CA MET A 154 -2.01 -16.96 -16.02
C MET A 154 -3.27 -16.16 -15.71
N THR A 155 -4.18 -16.69 -14.87
CA THR A 155 -5.39 -15.96 -14.47
C THR A 155 -5.06 -14.64 -13.77
N ILE A 156 -4.07 -14.63 -12.89
CA ILE A 156 -3.63 -13.40 -12.21
C ILE A 156 -2.99 -12.44 -13.20
N ALA A 157 -2.08 -12.92 -14.05
CA ALA A 157 -1.41 -12.09 -15.04
C ALA A 157 -2.41 -11.47 -16.03
N ASP A 158 -3.42 -12.21 -16.45
CA ASP A 158 -4.46 -11.77 -17.38
C ASP A 158 -5.32 -10.67 -16.75
N ARG A 159 -5.78 -10.88 -15.50
CA ARG A 159 -6.52 -9.85 -14.75
C ARG A 159 -5.71 -8.58 -14.58
N LEU A 160 -4.42 -8.68 -14.25
CA LEU A 160 -3.55 -7.50 -14.13
C LEU A 160 -3.39 -6.76 -15.46
N ARG A 161 -3.34 -7.48 -16.59
CA ARG A 161 -3.30 -6.88 -17.93
C ARG A 161 -4.60 -6.15 -18.27
N GLU A 162 -5.74 -6.77 -17.98
CA GLU A 162 -7.07 -6.17 -18.20
C GLU A 162 -7.27 -4.93 -17.34
N GLU A 163 -6.93 -5.01 -16.04
CA GLU A 163 -6.98 -3.89 -15.09
C GLU A 163 -6.08 -2.74 -15.55
N GLY A 164 -4.84 -3.02 -15.98
CA GLY A 164 -3.93 -2.01 -16.51
C GLY A 164 -4.43 -1.36 -17.81
N ALA A 165 -5.03 -2.14 -18.71
CA ALA A 165 -5.60 -1.59 -19.95
C ALA A 165 -6.85 -0.73 -19.70
N MET A 166 -7.68 -1.11 -18.73
CA MET A 166 -8.84 -0.33 -18.31
C MET A 166 -8.40 0.97 -17.62
N GLN A 167 -7.41 0.88 -16.71
CA GLN A 167 -6.83 2.03 -16.03
C GLN A 167 -6.23 3.02 -17.04
N GLY A 168 -5.44 2.55 -18.00
CA GLY A 168 -4.84 3.44 -19.02
C GLY A 168 -5.89 4.12 -19.91
N LYS A 169 -7.00 3.45 -20.24
CA LYS A 169 -8.12 4.08 -20.97
C LYS A 169 -8.83 5.13 -20.11
N HIS A 170 -8.98 4.87 -18.82
CA HIS A 170 -9.62 5.80 -17.89
C HIS A 170 -8.75 7.04 -17.66
N GLU A 171 -7.44 6.86 -17.48
CA GLU A 171 -6.46 7.95 -17.37
C GLU A 171 -6.44 8.82 -18.63
N GLU A 172 -6.49 8.21 -19.82
CA GLU A 172 -6.56 8.96 -21.07
C GLU A 172 -7.90 9.71 -21.22
N ALA A 173 -9.02 9.11 -20.81
CA ALA A 173 -10.31 9.79 -20.79
C ALA A 173 -10.31 10.99 -19.84
N LEU A 174 -9.69 10.86 -18.65
CA LEU A 174 -9.50 11.96 -17.70
C LEU A 174 -8.62 13.07 -18.27
N ARG A 175 -7.51 12.71 -18.93
CA ARG A 175 -6.61 13.67 -19.59
C ARG A 175 -7.34 14.47 -20.67
N ILE A 176 -8.13 13.79 -21.51
CA ILE A 176 -8.96 14.43 -22.54
C ILE A 176 -10.02 15.33 -21.91
N ALA A 177 -10.69 14.86 -20.85
CA ALA A 177 -11.69 15.65 -20.14
C ALA A 177 -11.11 16.94 -19.56
N GLN A 178 -9.92 16.88 -18.97
CA GLN A 178 -9.21 18.04 -18.45
C GLN A 178 -8.87 19.05 -19.56
N GLU A 179 -8.33 18.57 -20.70
CA GLU A 179 -8.04 19.44 -21.84
C GLU A 179 -9.31 20.11 -22.41
N MET A 180 -10.44 19.41 -22.38
CA MET A 180 -11.74 19.95 -22.77
C MET A 180 -12.25 20.99 -21.76
N LEU A 181 -12.12 20.76 -20.45
CA LEU A 181 -12.47 21.74 -19.41
C LEU A 181 -11.65 23.03 -19.55
N GLU A 182 -10.34 22.92 -19.78
CA GLU A 182 -9.46 24.06 -20.00
C GLU A 182 -9.84 24.87 -21.26
N LYS A 183 -10.37 24.20 -22.28
CA LYS A 183 -10.89 24.83 -23.51
C LYS A 183 -12.33 25.35 -23.37
N GLY A 184 -12.95 25.24 -22.20
CA GLY A 184 -14.29 25.76 -21.92
C GLY A 184 -15.43 24.93 -22.51
N PHE A 185 -15.22 23.64 -22.76
CA PHE A 185 -16.31 22.75 -23.15
C PHE A 185 -17.29 22.54 -21.99
N ASP A 186 -18.57 22.39 -22.34
CA ASP A 186 -19.62 22.13 -21.37
C ASP A 186 -19.44 20.75 -20.69
N HIS A 187 -19.75 20.67 -19.40
CA HIS A 187 -19.57 19.46 -18.59
C HIS A 187 -20.38 18.27 -19.14
N GLU A 188 -21.60 18.51 -19.64
CA GLU A 188 -22.46 17.46 -20.21
C GLU A 188 -21.85 16.87 -21.49
N VAL A 189 -21.23 17.72 -22.32
CA VAL A 189 -20.53 17.31 -23.54
C VAL A 189 -19.30 16.46 -23.20
N ILE A 190 -18.54 16.85 -22.18
CA ILE A 190 -17.35 16.12 -21.74
C ILE A 190 -17.73 14.73 -21.24
N LEU A 191 -18.71 14.63 -20.35
CA LEU A 191 -19.19 13.35 -19.81
C LEU A 191 -19.67 12.41 -20.93
N THR A 192 -20.39 12.94 -21.91
CA THR A 192 -20.89 12.16 -23.05
C THR A 192 -19.76 11.61 -23.93
N LEU A 193 -18.75 12.43 -24.24
CA LEU A 193 -17.67 12.07 -25.16
C LEU A 193 -16.62 11.16 -24.51
N THR A 194 -16.28 11.43 -23.25
CA THR A 194 -15.27 10.67 -22.50
C THR A 194 -15.84 9.43 -21.82
N ARG A 195 -17.17 9.35 -21.67
CA ARG A 195 -17.90 8.31 -20.92
C ARG A 195 -17.48 8.21 -19.45
N LEU A 196 -16.92 9.29 -18.92
CA LEU A 196 -16.62 9.40 -17.50
C LEU A 196 -17.90 9.59 -16.68
N SER A 197 -17.84 9.21 -15.41
CA SER A 197 -18.88 9.55 -14.45
C SER A 197 -18.71 10.99 -13.94
N PRO A 198 -19.76 11.64 -13.41
CA PRO A 198 -19.64 12.95 -12.77
C PRO A 198 -18.61 12.97 -11.63
N ASP A 199 -18.50 11.88 -10.87
CA ASP A 199 -17.57 11.78 -9.74
C ASP A 199 -16.10 11.81 -10.20
N ASP A 200 -15.81 11.28 -11.39
CA ASP A 200 -14.46 11.29 -11.97
C ASP A 200 -13.96 12.71 -12.25
N LEU A 201 -14.87 13.62 -12.63
CA LEU A 201 -14.53 15.04 -12.87
C LEU A 201 -14.38 15.84 -11.57
N ILE A 202 -15.16 15.53 -10.54
CA ILE A 202 -15.11 16.23 -9.24
C ILE A 202 -13.77 15.97 -8.54
N ALA A 203 -13.26 14.74 -8.60
CA ALA A 203 -12.02 14.34 -7.93
C ALA A 203 -10.76 15.11 -8.39
N GLN A 204 -10.78 15.75 -9.56
CA GLN A 204 -9.66 16.55 -10.08
C GLN A 204 -9.75 18.04 -9.76
N SER A 205 -10.86 18.51 -9.16
CA SER A 205 -11.05 19.93 -8.82
C SER A 205 -10.46 20.34 -7.46
N HIS A 206 -9.70 19.46 -6.79
CA HIS A 206 -9.08 19.67 -5.48
C HIS A 206 -7.54 19.56 -5.56
#